data_AF-W6PVK4-F1
#
_entry.id   AF-W6PVK4-F1
#
_cell.length_a   1.000
_cell.length_b   1.000
_cell.length_c   1.000
_cell.angle_alpha   90.00
_cell.angle_beta   90.00
_cell.angle_gamma   90.00
#
_symmetry.space_group_name_H-M   'P 1'
#
loop_
_entity.id
_entity.type
_entity.pdbx_description
1 polymer ?
#
loop_
_entity_poly.entity_id
_entity_poly.type
_entity_poly.pdbx_seq_one_letter_code
_entity_poly.pdbx_strand_id
1 'polypeptide(L)'
;MYGIIDSFGNENVRRRKRARREKERHDNSISNTHIPSWRRVAISKPLSGPLQNTELRFRISQIDSAPDVVGPVISLLLAVEALFQNVGGSRRLERIASLGHAGLVDFRARFVEGDPRVTRAMREGLGTSLNAIRDAIAFAEGLLLVDRCIEMVKDDAVRLEVEAIASMMRPPPETPLHEGHLISN
;
A
#
# COMPACT_ATOMS: atom_id res chain seq x y z
N MET A 1 45.26 -6.10 15.95
CA MET A 1 44.24 -7.09 16.38
C MET A 1 42.94 -6.33 16.59
N TYR A 2 42.12 -6.18 15.55
CA TYR A 2 40.87 -5.40 15.63
C TYR A 2 39.73 -6.37 15.97
N GLY A 3 39.14 -6.18 17.15
CA GLY A 3 37.99 -6.95 17.61
C GLY A 3 36.74 -6.60 16.80
N ILE A 4 36.17 -7.61 16.14
CA ILE A 4 34.84 -7.55 15.55
C ILE A 4 33.86 -7.51 16.73
N ILE A 5 33.25 -6.35 17.00
CA ILE A 5 32.19 -6.22 18.00
C ILE A 5 30.98 -6.97 17.46
N ASP A 6 30.73 -8.10 18.11
CA ASP A 6 29.65 -9.05 17.83
C ASP A 6 28.29 -8.34 17.93
N SER A 7 27.67 -8.06 16.76
CA SER A 7 26.39 -7.34 16.65
C SER A 7 25.16 -8.20 17.00
N PHE A 8 25.36 -9.28 17.78
CA PHE A 8 24.31 -10.19 18.25
C PHE A 8 23.88 -9.94 19.70
N GLY A 9 24.31 -8.84 20.31
CA GLY A 9 23.93 -8.48 21.69
C GLY A 9 22.46 -8.07 21.86
N ASN A 10 21.71 -8.91 22.58
CA ASN A 10 20.51 -8.58 23.35
C ASN A 10 19.13 -8.58 22.63
N GLU A 11 18.68 -9.79 22.28
CA GLU A 11 17.33 -10.08 21.78
C GLU A 11 16.20 -9.61 22.73
N ASN A 12 16.43 -9.63 24.04
CA ASN A 12 15.44 -9.20 25.04
C ASN A 12 15.15 -7.70 24.95
N VAL A 13 16.16 -6.87 24.70
CA VAL A 13 15.97 -5.43 24.49
C VAL A 13 15.21 -5.16 23.19
N ARG A 14 15.50 -5.91 22.12
CA ARG A 14 14.74 -5.81 20.86
C ARG A 14 13.29 -6.22 21.03
N ARG A 15 13.04 -7.30 21.78
CA ARG A 15 11.69 -7.81 22.06
C ARG A 15 10.88 -6.83 22.90
N ARG A 16 11.49 -6.21 23.92
CA ARG A 16 10.85 -5.14 24.71
C ARG A 16 10.54 -3.90 23.87
N LYS A 17 11.47 -3.51 22.99
CA LYS A 17 11.27 -2.37 22.07
C LYS A 17 10.17 -2.66 21.04
N ARG A 18 10.06 -3.91 20.57
CA ARG A 18 8.96 -4.39 19.72
C ARG A 18 7.62 -4.34 20.45
N ALA A 19 7.52 -4.95 21.63
CA ALA A 19 6.28 -4.97 22.42
C ALA A 19 5.80 -3.55 22.76
N ARG A 20 6.72 -2.63 23.08
CA ARG A 20 6.38 -1.22 23.32
C ARG A 20 5.84 -0.53 22.06
N ARG A 21 6.49 -0.73 20.90
CA ARG A 21 6.02 -0.16 19.62
C ARG A 21 4.70 -0.77 19.17
N GLU A 22 4.47 -2.04 19.44
CA GLU A 22 3.22 -2.73 19.15
C GLU A 22 2.08 -2.22 20.02
N LYS A 23 2.35 -1.98 21.31
CA LYS A 23 1.42 -1.27 22.21
C LYS A 23 1.14 0.16 21.72
N GLU A 24 2.17 0.93 21.38
CA GLU A 24 2.00 2.29 20.84
C GLU A 24 1.24 2.30 19.50
N ARG A 25 1.42 1.28 18.64
CA ARG A 25 0.67 1.13 17.38
C ARG A 25 -0.79 0.76 17.62
N HIS A 26 -1.05 -0.19 18.51
CA HIS A 26 -2.39 -0.59 18.91
C HIS A 26 -3.14 0.58 19.54
N ASP A 27 -2.50 1.30 20.47
CA ASP A 27 -3.06 2.48 21.12
C ASP A 27 -3.34 3.58 20.08
N ASN A 28 -2.42 3.85 19.14
CA ASN A 28 -2.66 4.79 18.04
C ASN A 28 -3.78 4.35 17.08
N SER A 29 -3.90 3.06 16.79
CA SER A 29 -4.98 2.53 15.93
C SER A 29 -6.37 2.66 16.56
N ILE A 30 -6.43 2.75 17.90
CA ILE A 30 -7.68 2.87 18.66
C ILE A 30 -7.98 4.32 19.04
N SER A 31 -6.97 5.12 19.40
CA SER A 31 -7.15 6.45 19.98
C SER A 31 -6.96 7.59 18.98
N ASN A 32 -6.24 7.36 17.87
CA ASN A 32 -5.87 8.42 16.94
C ASN A 32 -6.84 8.45 15.75
N THR A 33 -8.02 9.02 15.97
CA THR A 33 -8.97 9.37 14.92
C THR A 33 -8.57 10.65 14.17
N HIS A 34 -7.40 11.23 14.47
CA HIS A 34 -6.91 12.41 13.79
C HIS A 34 -6.53 12.03 12.36
N ILE A 35 -7.41 12.34 11.42
CA ILE A 35 -7.14 12.28 9.99
C ILE A 35 -5.94 13.20 9.74
N PRO A 36 -4.76 12.69 9.35
CA PRO A 36 -3.64 13.56 9.01
C PRO A 36 -4.08 14.45 7.85
N SER A 37 -3.70 15.73 7.89
CA SER A 37 -3.97 16.61 6.75
C SER A 37 -3.36 15.98 5.49
N TRP A 38 -4.06 16.03 4.36
CA TRP A 38 -3.63 15.41 3.11
C TRP A 38 -2.21 15.82 2.66
N ARG A 39 -1.73 17.00 3.10
CA ARG A 39 -0.33 17.44 2.94
C ARG A 39 0.71 16.54 3.61
N ARG A 40 0.34 15.73 4.61
CA ARG A 40 1.22 14.84 5.37
C ARG A 40 1.15 13.38 4.93
N VAL A 41 0.21 13.05 4.04
CA VAL A 41 0.10 11.71 3.47
C VAL A 41 1.11 11.59 2.32
N ALA A 42 2.25 10.96 2.61
CA ALA A 42 3.29 10.70 1.61
C ALA A 42 3.27 9.22 1.22
N ILE A 43 2.88 8.94 -0.02
CA ILE A 43 3.09 7.62 -0.62
C ILE A 43 4.54 7.58 -1.13
N SER A 44 5.22 6.49 -0.81
CA SER A 44 6.60 6.30 -1.26
C SER A 44 6.64 6.15 -2.78
N LYS A 45 7.63 6.79 -3.44
CA LYS A 45 7.89 6.56 -4.86
C LYS A 45 8.23 5.09 -5.11
N PRO A 46 7.89 4.53 -6.27
CA PRO A 46 8.26 3.16 -6.63
C PRO A 46 9.77 2.96 -6.52
N LEU A 47 10.16 1.86 -5.88
CA LEU A 47 11.54 1.44 -5.70
C LEU A 47 11.94 0.33 -6.68
N SER A 48 10.98 -0.28 -7.37
CA SER A 48 11.23 -1.44 -8.24
C SER A 48 11.51 -1.12 -9.71
N GLY A 49 11.29 0.11 -10.17
CA GLY A 49 11.48 0.43 -11.58
C GLY A 49 11.39 1.91 -11.95
N PRO A 50 11.81 2.25 -13.19
CA PRO A 50 11.78 3.61 -13.70
C PRO A 50 10.35 4.05 -13.99
N LEU A 51 10.14 5.36 -13.96
CA LEU A 51 8.84 5.99 -14.15
C LEU A 51 8.64 6.40 -15.61
N GLN A 52 7.54 5.99 -16.21
CA GLN A 52 7.18 6.32 -17.59
C GLN A 52 6.11 7.41 -17.65
N ASN A 53 6.06 8.13 -18.77
CA ASN A 53 4.94 9.02 -19.09
C ASN A 53 3.86 8.19 -19.79
N THR A 54 2.77 7.94 -19.08
CA THR A 54 1.62 7.15 -19.57
C THR A 54 0.46 8.07 -19.92
N GLU A 55 -0.48 7.56 -20.71
CA GLU A 55 -1.75 8.25 -20.98
C GLU A 55 -2.53 8.51 -19.68
N LEU A 56 -2.51 7.54 -18.76
CA LEU A 56 -3.15 7.68 -17.45
C LEU A 56 -2.57 8.84 -16.64
N ARG A 57 -1.24 8.99 -16.66
CA ARG A 57 -0.54 10.11 -16.02
C ARG A 57 -0.88 11.45 -16.67
N PHE A 58 -0.98 11.49 -17.99
CA PHE A 58 -1.46 12.69 -18.70
C PHE A 58 -2.88 13.04 -18.25
N ARG A 59 -3.80 12.07 -18.24
CA ARG A 59 -5.18 12.26 -17.78
C ARG A 59 -5.27 12.78 -16.34
N ILE A 60 -4.47 12.23 -15.41
CA ILE A 60 -4.39 12.71 -14.03
C ILE A 60 -4.00 14.20 -13.97
N SER A 61 -3.09 14.66 -14.84
CA SER A 61 -2.70 16.08 -14.87
C SER A 61 -3.75 17.03 -15.44
N GLN A 62 -4.78 16.50 -16.12
CA GLN A 62 -5.87 17.28 -16.70
C GLN A 62 -7.08 17.45 -15.75
N ILE A 63 -7.03 16.93 -14.52
CA ILE A 63 -8.09 17.16 -13.54
C ILE A 63 -8.11 18.64 -13.18
N ASP A 64 -9.16 19.34 -13.59
CA ASP A 64 -9.33 20.77 -13.38
C ASP A 64 -10.29 21.05 -12.21
N SER A 65 -9.81 21.75 -11.19
CA SER A 65 -10.60 22.25 -10.06
C SER A 65 -9.76 23.22 -9.21
N ALA A 66 -10.32 23.71 -8.10
CA ALA A 66 -9.64 24.62 -7.18
C ALA A 66 -8.31 24.00 -6.69
N PRO A 67 -7.18 24.71 -6.80
CA PRO A 67 -5.83 24.14 -6.64
C PRO A 67 -5.53 23.64 -5.22
N ASP A 68 -6.22 24.19 -4.21
CA ASP A 68 -6.13 23.79 -2.81
C ASP A 68 -6.77 22.43 -2.53
N VAL A 69 -7.78 22.05 -3.32
CA VAL A 69 -8.46 20.75 -3.24
C VAL A 69 -7.83 19.76 -4.22
N VAL A 70 -7.60 20.16 -5.47
CA VAL A 70 -7.17 19.25 -6.55
C VAL A 70 -5.69 18.89 -6.48
N GLY A 71 -4.83 19.80 -5.98
CA GLY A 71 -3.38 19.58 -5.92
C GLY A 71 -2.98 18.33 -5.11
N PRO A 72 -3.52 18.14 -3.89
CA PRO A 72 -3.31 16.91 -3.12
C PRO A 72 -3.84 15.65 -3.82
N VAL A 73 -4.98 15.74 -4.50
CA VAL A 73 -5.60 14.62 -5.22
C VAL A 73 -4.75 14.18 -6.41
N ILE A 74 -4.31 15.14 -7.23
CA ILE A 74 -3.38 14.88 -8.34
C ILE A 74 -2.09 14.26 -7.82
N SER A 75 -1.53 14.79 -6.73
CA SER A 75 -0.29 14.27 -6.13
C SER A 75 -0.46 12.82 -5.67
N LEU A 76 -1.59 12.50 -5.05
CA LEU A 76 -1.94 11.14 -4.62
C LEU A 76 -2.06 10.20 -5.83
N LEU A 77 -2.87 10.59 -6.83
CA LEU A 77 -3.09 9.78 -8.03
C LEU A 77 -1.80 9.53 -8.81
N LEU A 78 -0.92 10.53 -8.95
CA LEU A 78 0.37 10.37 -9.62
C LEU A 78 1.31 9.41 -8.88
N ALA A 79 1.25 9.39 -7.54
CA ALA A 79 2.04 8.45 -6.74
C ALA A 79 1.50 7.01 -6.85
N VAL A 80 0.17 6.84 -6.81
CA VAL A 80 -0.49 5.54 -7.00
C VAL A 80 -0.24 5.02 -8.42
N GLU A 81 -0.33 5.88 -9.44
CA GLU A 81 -0.07 5.54 -10.84
C GLU A 81 1.39 5.11 -11.06
N ALA A 82 2.35 5.80 -10.44
CA ALA A 82 3.76 5.42 -10.49
C ALA A 82 4.00 4.01 -9.93
N LEU A 83 3.30 3.65 -8.86
CA LEU A 83 3.35 2.31 -8.29
C LEU A 83 2.61 1.30 -9.19
N PHE A 84 1.46 1.68 -9.75
CA PHE A 84 0.69 0.84 -10.68
C PHE A 84 1.51 0.41 -11.89
N GLN A 85 2.30 1.31 -12.49
CA GLN A 85 3.21 0.97 -13.61
C GLN A 85 4.13 -0.21 -13.29
N ASN A 86 4.47 -0.40 -12.00
CA ASN A 86 5.41 -1.41 -11.54
C ASN A 86 4.72 -2.69 -11.01
N VAL A 87 3.55 -2.56 -10.38
CA VAL A 87 2.90 -3.68 -9.67
C VAL A 87 1.51 -4.05 -10.16
N GLY A 88 0.91 -3.24 -11.04
CA GLY A 88 -0.52 -3.25 -11.40
C GLY A 88 -1.08 -4.54 -12.00
N GLY A 89 -0.22 -5.39 -12.56
CA GLY A 89 -0.61 -6.70 -13.11
C GLY A 89 0.01 -7.88 -12.37
N SER A 90 0.53 -7.68 -11.14
CA SER A 90 1.26 -8.73 -10.44
C SER A 90 0.34 -9.54 -9.51
N ARG A 91 0.48 -10.88 -9.54
CA ARG A 91 -0.15 -11.77 -8.53
C ARG A 91 0.19 -11.41 -7.07
N ARG A 92 1.30 -10.69 -6.88
CA ARG A 92 1.72 -10.17 -5.57
C ARG A 92 0.76 -9.11 -5.08
N LEU A 93 0.41 -8.18 -5.98
CA LEU A 93 -0.53 -7.12 -5.71
C LEU A 93 -1.90 -7.70 -5.36
N GLU A 94 -2.42 -8.65 -6.14
CA GLU A 94 -3.69 -9.32 -5.86
C GLU A 94 -3.76 -9.84 -4.42
N ARG A 95 -2.71 -10.56 -3.98
CA ARG A 95 -2.61 -11.12 -2.63
C ARG A 95 -2.46 -10.08 -1.52
N ILE A 96 -1.82 -8.94 -1.80
CA ILE A 96 -1.62 -7.87 -0.80
C ILE A 96 -2.89 -7.02 -0.69
N ALA A 97 -3.54 -6.73 -1.83
CA ALA A 97 -4.76 -5.94 -1.91
C ALA A 97 -5.95 -6.62 -1.19
N SER A 98 -5.96 -7.96 -1.09
CA SER A 98 -7.02 -8.70 -0.40
C SER A 98 -6.94 -8.66 1.14
N LEU A 99 -5.84 -8.17 1.73
CA LEU A 99 -5.64 -8.17 3.19
C LEU A 99 -6.52 -7.16 3.96
N GLY A 100 -7.21 -6.24 3.27
CA GLY A 100 -7.93 -5.13 3.88
C GLY A 100 -7.01 -4.18 4.67
N HIS A 101 -7.56 -3.12 5.27
CA HIS A 101 -6.73 -2.11 5.94
C HIS A 101 -5.93 -2.65 7.14
N ALA A 102 -6.58 -3.35 8.07
CA ALA A 102 -5.92 -3.87 9.27
C ALA A 102 -4.87 -4.94 8.93
N GLY A 103 -5.17 -5.83 7.98
CA GLY A 103 -4.24 -6.85 7.52
C GLY A 103 -3.03 -6.24 6.81
N LEU A 104 -3.22 -5.17 6.02
CA LEU A 104 -2.13 -4.46 5.36
C LEU A 104 -1.19 -3.78 6.37
N VAL A 105 -1.73 -3.18 7.43
CA VAL A 105 -0.92 -2.56 8.51
C VAL A 105 -0.10 -3.60 9.25
N ASP A 106 -0.70 -4.72 9.66
CA ASP A 106 0.01 -5.83 10.32
C ASP A 106 1.07 -6.45 9.38
N PHE A 107 0.72 -6.66 8.12
CA PHE A 107 1.63 -7.18 7.10
C PHE A 107 2.86 -6.28 6.92
N ARG A 108 2.65 -4.97 6.75
CA ARG A 108 3.73 -3.99 6.61
C ARG A 108 4.60 -3.92 7.87
N ALA A 109 3.99 -3.94 9.05
CA ALA A 109 4.72 -3.94 10.32
C ALA A 109 5.69 -5.12 10.41
N ARG A 110 5.21 -6.35 10.15
CA ARG A 110 6.04 -7.56 10.18
C ARG A 110 7.09 -7.57 9.08
N PHE A 111 6.76 -7.04 7.90
CA PHE A 111 7.70 -6.92 6.79
C PHE A 111 8.85 -5.94 7.10
N VAL A 112 8.56 -4.77 7.65
CA VAL A 112 9.57 -3.77 8.04
C VAL A 112 10.45 -4.27 9.19
N GLU A 113 9.87 -5.04 10.12
CA GLU A 113 10.61 -5.64 11.23
C GLU A 113 11.53 -6.80 10.81
N GLY A 114 11.36 -7.31 9.59
CA GLY A 114 12.22 -8.36 9.03
C GLY A 114 12.08 -9.70 9.76
N ASP A 115 10.88 -10.03 10.27
CA ASP A 115 10.64 -11.34 10.87
C ASP A 115 11.01 -12.43 9.83
N PRO A 116 11.95 -13.35 10.14
CA PRO A 116 12.45 -14.33 9.18
C PRO A 116 11.39 -15.31 8.68
N ARG A 117 10.41 -15.67 9.53
CA ARG A 117 9.34 -16.60 9.17
C ARG A 117 8.36 -15.93 8.22
N VAL A 118 8.04 -14.68 8.52
CA VAL A 118 7.15 -13.86 7.69
C VAL A 118 7.83 -13.52 6.37
N THR A 119 9.10 -13.11 6.38
CA THR A 119 9.88 -12.81 5.17
C THR A 119 10.04 -14.05 4.29
N ARG A 120 10.22 -15.24 4.88
CA ARG A 120 10.30 -16.51 4.12
C ARG A 120 8.94 -16.87 3.51
N ALA A 121 7.86 -16.89 4.30
CA ALA A 121 6.51 -17.17 3.80
C ALA A 121 6.08 -16.16 2.73
N MET A 122 6.46 -14.88 2.90
CA MET A 122 6.24 -13.83 1.90
C MET A 122 7.04 -14.07 0.63
N ARG A 123 8.31 -14.49 0.71
CA ARG A 123 9.09 -14.82 -0.49
C ARG A 123 8.53 -16.00 -1.27
N GLU A 124 8.02 -17.00 -0.55
CA GLU A 124 7.38 -18.19 -1.14
C GLU A 124 6.06 -17.83 -1.83
N GLY A 125 5.27 -16.92 -1.24
CA GLY A 125 3.95 -16.54 -1.78
C GLY A 125 3.94 -15.32 -2.73
N LEU A 126 4.90 -14.41 -2.61
CA LEU A 126 4.95 -13.11 -3.29
C LEU A 126 6.24 -12.94 -4.09
N GLY A 127 7.11 -13.95 -4.18
CA GLY A 127 8.36 -13.87 -4.92
C GLY A 127 9.49 -13.11 -4.21
N THR A 128 10.63 -13.01 -4.89
CA THR A 128 11.93 -12.70 -4.24
C THR A 128 12.27 -11.21 -4.14
N SER A 129 11.61 -10.34 -4.91
CA SER A 129 11.93 -8.91 -4.95
C SER A 129 11.28 -8.15 -3.78
N LEU A 130 12.10 -7.77 -2.80
CA LEU A 130 11.65 -6.97 -1.64
C LEU A 130 11.14 -5.58 -2.06
N ASN A 131 11.72 -4.96 -3.09
CA ASN A 131 11.26 -3.66 -3.59
C ASN A 131 9.89 -3.78 -4.25
N ALA A 132 9.64 -4.85 -5.02
CA ALA A 132 8.31 -5.09 -5.60
C ALA A 132 7.24 -5.35 -4.53
N ILE A 133 7.60 -6.03 -3.43
CA ILE A 133 6.69 -6.22 -2.29
C ILE A 133 6.39 -4.88 -1.61
N ARG A 134 7.41 -4.03 -1.39
CA ARG A 134 7.21 -2.68 -0.84
C ARG A 134 6.31 -1.83 -1.71
N ASP A 135 6.53 -1.86 -3.02
CA ASP A 135 5.74 -1.08 -3.97
C ASP A 135 4.29 -1.59 -4.02
N ALA A 136 4.06 -2.90 -3.89
CA ALA A 136 2.71 -3.47 -3.81
C ALA A 136 1.99 -3.10 -2.50
N ILE A 137 2.69 -3.07 -1.36
CA ILE A 137 2.14 -2.55 -0.09
C ILE A 137 1.76 -1.08 -0.25
N ALA A 138 2.69 -0.25 -0.74
CA ALA A 138 2.48 1.18 -0.91
C ALA A 138 1.33 1.47 -1.88
N PHE A 139 1.16 0.64 -2.92
CA PHE A 139 0.06 0.74 -3.87
C PHE A 139 -1.27 0.43 -3.20
N ALA A 140 -1.36 -0.67 -2.43
CA ALA A 140 -2.57 -1.03 -1.71
C ALA A 140 -2.95 0.02 -0.66
N GLU A 141 -1.98 0.57 0.09
CA GLU A 141 -2.21 1.69 1.01
C GLU A 141 -2.70 2.93 0.24
N GLY A 142 -2.13 3.18 -0.94
CA GLY A 142 -2.51 4.27 -1.82
C GLY A 142 -3.94 4.18 -2.33
N LEU A 143 -4.41 2.99 -2.71
CA LEU A 143 -5.81 2.78 -3.10
C LEU A 143 -6.78 3.07 -1.95
N LEU A 144 -6.47 2.65 -0.73
CA LEU A 144 -7.30 2.99 0.45
C LEU A 144 -7.39 4.50 0.69
N LEU A 145 -6.30 5.22 0.44
CA LEU A 145 -6.28 6.69 0.51
C LEU A 145 -7.09 7.32 -0.62
N VAL A 146 -7.07 6.75 -1.83
CA VAL A 146 -7.91 7.20 -2.94
C VAL A 146 -9.39 6.99 -2.62
N ASP A 147 -9.75 5.84 -2.05
CA ASP A 147 -11.13 5.56 -1.60
C ASP A 147 -11.59 6.60 -0.57
N ARG A 148 -10.74 6.89 0.41
CA ARG A 148 -11.04 7.92 1.41
C ARG A 148 -11.10 9.33 0.80
N CYS A 149 -10.32 9.60 -0.24
CA CYS A 149 -10.37 10.86 -0.97
C CYS A 149 -11.73 11.02 -1.67
N ILE A 150 -12.20 9.98 -2.36
CA ILE A 150 -13.50 9.96 -3.04
C ILE A 150 -14.64 10.28 -2.08
N GLU A 151 -14.63 9.69 -0.87
CA GLU A 151 -15.62 9.97 0.17
C GLU A 151 -15.62 11.42 0.68
N MET A 152 -14.48 12.11 0.60
CA MET A 152 -14.29 13.43 1.19
C MET A 152 -14.40 14.58 0.19
N VAL A 153 -14.23 14.31 -1.11
CA VAL A 153 -14.36 15.33 -2.17
C VAL A 153 -15.83 15.73 -2.31
N LYS A 154 -16.10 17.03 -2.14
CA LYS A 154 -17.45 17.62 -2.27
C LYS A 154 -17.84 17.97 -3.70
N ASP A 155 -16.85 18.17 -4.56
CA ASP A 155 -17.04 18.47 -5.97
C ASP A 155 -17.37 17.17 -6.72
N ASP A 156 -18.60 17.03 -7.17
CA ASP A 156 -19.07 15.81 -7.83
C ASP A 156 -18.32 15.53 -9.15
N ALA A 157 -17.90 16.56 -9.88
CA ALA A 157 -17.16 16.38 -11.13
C ALA A 157 -15.76 15.84 -10.87
N VAL A 158 -15.06 16.39 -9.87
CA VAL A 158 -13.77 15.88 -9.43
C VAL A 158 -13.90 14.46 -8.88
N ARG A 159 -14.93 14.20 -8.06
CA ARG A 159 -15.17 12.87 -7.50
C ARG A 159 -15.33 11.81 -8.60
N LEU A 160 -16.17 12.08 -9.60
CA LEU A 160 -16.41 11.16 -10.72
C LEU A 160 -15.13 10.90 -11.53
N GLU A 161 -14.31 11.92 -11.78
CA GLU A 161 -13.06 11.75 -12.52
C GLU A 161 -12.03 10.94 -11.71
N VAL A 162 -11.93 11.19 -10.41
CA VAL A 162 -11.07 10.41 -9.50
C VAL A 162 -11.52 8.95 -9.43
N GLU A 163 -12.83 8.68 -9.36
CA GLU A 163 -13.40 7.33 -9.40
C GLU A 163 -13.05 6.61 -10.71
N ALA A 164 -13.22 7.29 -11.85
CA ALA A 164 -12.88 6.73 -13.16
C ALA A 164 -11.40 6.38 -13.27
N ILE A 165 -10.52 7.27 -12.78
CA ILE A 165 -9.07 7.04 -12.75
C ILE A 165 -8.71 5.88 -11.81
N ALA A 166 -9.28 5.86 -10.61
CA ALA A 166 -9.05 4.80 -9.63
C ALA A 166 -9.46 3.43 -10.19
N SER A 167 -10.60 3.36 -10.88
CA SER A 167 -11.11 2.12 -11.47
C SER A 167 -10.15 1.52 -12.51
N MET A 168 -9.36 2.33 -13.21
CA MET A 168 -8.37 1.84 -14.17
C MET A 168 -7.13 1.21 -13.50
N MET A 169 -6.83 1.62 -12.27
CA MET A 169 -5.68 1.11 -11.51
C MET A 169 -6.04 -0.06 -10.59
N ARG A 170 -7.33 -0.25 -10.28
CA ARG A 170 -7.74 -1.31 -9.36
C ARG A 170 -7.46 -2.70 -9.96
N PRO A 171 -6.94 -3.63 -9.14
CA PRO A 171 -6.90 -5.03 -9.55
C PRO A 171 -8.33 -5.51 -9.82
N PRO A 172 -8.52 -6.45 -10.76
CA PRO A 172 -9.84 -6.97 -11.06
C PRO A 172 -10.48 -7.51 -9.77
N PRO A 173 -11.78 -7.26 -9.54
CA PRO A 173 -12.48 -7.84 -8.39
C PRO A 173 -12.33 -9.35 -8.46
N GLU A 174 -11.99 -9.98 -7.33
CA GLU A 174 -11.98 -11.44 -7.24
C GLU A 174 -13.36 -11.94 -7.67
N THR A 175 -13.42 -12.65 -8.80
CA THR A 175 -14.59 -13.47 -9.09
C THR A 175 -14.70 -14.48 -7.95
N PRO A 176 -15.86 -14.61 -7.29
CA PRO A 176 -16.02 -15.63 -6.26
C PRO A 176 -15.64 -16.97 -6.89
N LEU A 177 -14.66 -17.65 -6.29
CA LEU A 177 -14.29 -19.01 -6.66
C LEU A 177 -15.58 -19.82 -6.66
N HIS A 178 -15.98 -20.36 -7.81
CA HIS A 178 -17.12 -21.27 -7.89
C HIS A 178 -16.89 -22.40 -6.89
N GLU A 179 -17.69 -22.41 -5.83
CA GLU A 179 -17.85 -23.55 -4.94
C GLU A 179 -18.25 -24.77 -5.77
N GLY A 180 -17.70 -25.92 -5.38
CA GLY A 180 -17.51 -27.07 -6.24
C GLY A 180 -18.76 -27.61 -6.91
N HIS A 181 -18.62 -27.92 -8.20
CA HIS A 181 -19.40 -28.99 -8.81
C HIS A 181 -18.60 -30.30 -8.65
N LEU A 182 -18.81 -30.97 -7.52
CA LEU A 182 -18.59 -32.40 -7.43
C LEU A 182 -19.61 -33.06 -8.35
N ILE A 183 -19.20 -33.35 -9.58
CA ILE A 183 -19.95 -34.27 -10.44
C ILE A 183 -19.58 -35.68 -9.97
N SER A 184 -20.47 -36.24 -9.16
CA SER A 184 -20.63 -37.68 -9.02
C SER A 184 -21.07 -38.26 -10.36
N ASN A 185 -20.29 -39.18 -10.92
CA ASN A 185 -20.75 -40.29 -11.76
C ASN A 185 -19.80 -41.47 -11.58
#